data_AF-A0A5C2H1U7-F1
#
_entry.id   AF-A0A5C2H1U7-F1
#
_cell.length_a   1.000
_cell.length_b   1.000
_cell.length_c   1.000
_cell.angle_alpha   90.00
_cell.angle_beta   90.00
_cell.angle_gamma   90.00
#
_symmetry.space_group_name_H-M   'P 1'
#
loop_
_entity.id
_entity.type
_entity.pdbx_description
1 polymer ?
#
loop_
_entity_poly.entity_id
_entity_poly.type
_entity_poly.pdbx_seq_one_letter_code
_entity_poly.pdbx_strand_id
1 'polypeptide(L)'
;MKLLLPCALVAASLALDRCGGEEGERLVLPSGEIRVVDGDTVAHGTTSYRLTGFDTPETHRARCAAETALGDRAARRLAQLIGEAGALELTVRARPDRYGRRLARAVAGNQEIGALLIAEGLARPYAGGARQPWCGSGTGGS
;
A
#
# COMPACT_ATOMS: atom_id res chain seq x y z
N MET A 1 -49.00 -34.26 -33.18
CA MET A 1 -47.53 -34.20 -33.29
C MET A 1 -47.00 -33.70 -31.94
N LYS A 2 -46.22 -34.53 -31.21
CA LYS A 2 -45.31 -34.22 -30.06
C LYS A 2 -45.95 -33.39 -28.90
N LEU A 3 -46.44 -33.93 -27.77
CA LEU A 3 -45.75 -34.59 -26.64
C LEU A 3 -44.30 -34.05 -26.46
N LEU A 4 -43.80 -33.56 -25.32
CA LEU A 4 -44.13 -33.63 -23.89
C LEU A 4 -43.19 -32.64 -23.15
N LEU A 5 -43.65 -32.17 -21.98
CA LEU A 5 -42.96 -31.81 -20.71
C LEU A 5 -41.48 -31.33 -20.64
N PRO A 6 -41.15 -30.48 -19.63
CA PRO A 6 -39.85 -29.85 -19.47
C PRO A 6 -38.81 -30.83 -18.91
N CYS A 7 -37.60 -30.81 -19.48
CA CYS A 7 -36.43 -31.43 -18.87
C CYS A 7 -35.95 -30.57 -17.70
N ALA A 8 -36.49 -30.83 -16.51
CA ALA A 8 -35.65 -30.83 -15.33
C ALA A 8 -34.59 -31.93 -15.49
N LEU A 9 -33.39 -31.68 -14.95
CA LEU A 9 -32.22 -32.57 -14.84
C LEU A 9 -31.34 -32.70 -16.10
N VAL A 10 -30.41 -31.75 -16.23
CA VAL A 10 -29.01 -32.10 -16.50
C VAL A 10 -28.16 -31.45 -15.41
N ALA A 11 -27.31 -32.27 -14.79
CA ALA A 11 -26.47 -31.92 -13.67
C ALA A 11 -25.45 -30.82 -14.00
N ALA A 12 -25.27 -29.92 -13.02
CA ALA A 12 -24.06 -29.16 -12.71
C ALA A 12 -23.28 -28.59 -13.92
N SER A 13 -23.81 -27.54 -14.55
CA SER A 13 -22.98 -26.65 -15.36
C SER A 13 -22.05 -25.86 -14.45
N LEU A 14 -20.78 -26.24 -14.51
CA LEU A 14 -19.63 -25.47 -14.03
C LEU A 14 -19.64 -24.07 -14.64
N ALA A 15 -19.87 -23.04 -13.82
CA ALA A 15 -19.27 -21.71 -13.95
C ALA A 15 -19.76 -20.83 -12.79
N LEU A 16 -19.34 -21.14 -11.56
CA LEU A 16 -19.15 -20.06 -10.60
C LEU A 16 -17.87 -19.36 -11.04
N ASP A 17 -18.10 -18.33 -11.83
CA ASP A 17 -17.25 -17.17 -12.08
C ASP A 17 -16.15 -17.04 -11.03
N ARG A 18 -14.95 -17.54 -11.34
CA ARG A 18 -13.75 -17.14 -10.60
C ARG A 18 -13.42 -15.72 -11.07
N CYS A 19 -14.16 -14.75 -10.54
CA CYS A 19 -13.63 -13.41 -10.35
C CYS A 19 -12.47 -13.54 -9.36
N GLY A 20 -11.30 -13.92 -9.87
CA GLY A 20 -10.04 -13.97 -9.13
C GLY A 20 -9.67 -12.56 -8.70
N GLY A 21 -10.23 -12.10 -7.58
CA GLY A 21 -9.67 -11.01 -6.81
C GLY A 21 -8.33 -11.47 -6.26
N GLU A 22 -7.31 -10.62 -6.31
CA GLU A 22 -6.04 -10.88 -5.68
C GLU A 22 -6.29 -11.09 -4.17
N GLU A 23 -6.32 -12.35 -3.72
CA GLU A 23 -6.54 -12.72 -2.32
C GLU A 23 -5.33 -12.29 -1.49
N GLY A 24 -5.34 -11.02 -1.07
CA GLY A 24 -4.47 -10.52 -0.03
C GLY A 24 -5.09 -10.74 1.34
N GLU A 25 -4.28 -11.14 2.32
CA GLU A 25 -4.70 -11.20 3.72
C GLU A 25 -5.10 -9.80 4.19
N ARG A 26 -6.34 -9.63 4.64
CA ARG A 26 -6.83 -8.35 5.17
C ARG A 26 -6.55 -8.29 6.67
N LEU A 27 -5.80 -7.29 7.09
CA LEU A 27 -5.50 -7.01 8.49
C LEU A 27 -6.05 -5.63 8.87
N VAL A 28 -6.56 -5.51 10.09
CA VAL A 28 -6.92 -4.22 10.68
C VAL A 28 -6.08 -4.06 11.94
N LEU A 29 -5.19 -3.09 11.93
CA LEU A 29 -4.24 -2.84 13.01
C LEU A 29 -4.64 -1.57 13.76
N PRO A 30 -4.81 -1.58 15.09
CA PRO A 30 -5.12 -0.37 15.84
C PRO A 30 -3.93 0.58 15.83
N SER A 31 -4.18 1.89 15.78
CA SER A 31 -3.14 2.92 15.65
C SER A 31 -2.07 2.84 16.75
N GLY A 32 -2.46 2.47 17.98
CA GLY A 32 -1.56 2.34 19.12
C GLY A 32 -0.54 1.20 19.03
N GLU A 33 -0.73 0.25 18.12
CA GLU A 33 0.21 -0.87 17.90
C GLU A 33 1.13 -0.64 16.69
N ILE A 34 0.89 0.44 15.93
CA ILE A 34 1.62 0.74 14.70
C ILE A 34 2.76 1.71 14.99
N ARG A 35 3.96 1.32 14.55
CA ARG A 35 5.10 2.22 14.49
C ARG A 35 5.36 2.63 13.04
N VAL A 36 5.26 3.92 12.75
CA VAL A 36 5.67 4.47 11.45
C VAL A 36 7.20 4.53 11.41
N VAL A 37 7.81 3.95 10.37
CA VAL A 37 9.27 3.90 10.19
C VAL A 37 9.70 5.02 9.24
N ASP A 38 9.05 5.11 8.09
CA ASP A 38 9.22 6.15 7.08
C ASP A 38 7.86 6.41 6.38
N GLY A 39 7.84 7.24 5.33
CA GLY A 39 6.60 7.63 4.66
C GLY A 39 5.85 6.50 3.94
N ASP A 40 6.47 5.32 3.80
CA ASP A 40 5.87 4.17 3.11
C ASP A 40 6.13 2.81 3.79
N THR A 41 6.68 2.82 4.99
CA THR A 41 6.94 1.63 5.80
C THR A 41 6.38 1.80 7.20
N VAL A 42 5.58 0.82 7.62
CA VAL A 42 5.03 0.71 8.98
C VAL A 42 5.42 -0.62 9.60
N ALA A 43 5.48 -0.68 10.92
CA ALA A 43 5.79 -1.89 11.66
C ALA A 43 4.74 -2.18 12.72
N HIS A 44 4.47 -3.46 12.93
CA HIS A 44 3.57 -4.00 13.95
C HIS A 44 4.26 -5.19 14.61
N GLY A 45 4.61 -5.04 15.90
CA GLY A 45 5.49 -5.98 16.58
C GLY A 45 6.83 -6.15 15.86
N THR A 46 7.15 -7.39 15.48
CA THR A 46 8.35 -7.77 14.72
C THR A 46 8.15 -7.71 13.20
N THR A 47 6.92 -7.48 12.73
CA THR A 47 6.59 -7.50 11.31
C THR A 47 6.69 -6.10 10.71
N SER A 48 7.38 -5.98 9.58
CA SER A 48 7.46 -4.74 8.80
C SER A 48 6.63 -4.86 7.52
N TYR A 49 5.82 -3.85 7.26
CA TYR A 49 4.96 -3.72 6.09
C TYR A 49 5.46 -2.58 5.21
N ARG A 50 5.82 -2.90 3.97
CA ARG A 50 6.08 -1.91 2.91
C ARG A 50 4.77 -1.63 2.21
N LEU A 51 4.31 -0.38 2.30
CA LEU A 51 3.15 0.10 1.60
C LEU A 51 3.45 0.19 0.10
N THR A 52 2.51 -0.23 -0.73
CA THR A 52 2.68 -0.39 -2.19
C THR A 52 1.84 0.60 -2.97
N GLY A 53 2.22 0.86 -4.23
CA GLY A 53 1.56 1.83 -5.12
C GLY A 53 2.21 3.21 -5.11
N PHE A 54 3.07 3.48 -4.14
CA PHE A 54 3.78 4.75 -4.01
C PHE A 54 5.17 4.58 -3.38
N ASP A 55 6.00 5.60 -3.55
CA ASP A 55 7.33 5.71 -2.97
C ASP A 55 7.47 7.05 -2.25
N THR A 56 8.14 7.02 -1.10
CA THR A 56 8.51 8.20 -0.32
C THR A 56 10.03 8.24 -0.13
N PRO A 57 10.61 9.42 0.16
CA PRO A 57 12.00 9.51 0.56
C PRO A 57 12.31 8.67 1.80
N GLU A 58 13.44 7.97 1.77
CA GLU A 58 13.93 7.22 2.93
C GLU A 58 14.54 8.19 3.96
N THR A 59 14.00 8.21 5.17
CA THR A 59 14.44 9.12 6.26
C THR A 59 15.90 8.86 6.68
N HIS A 60 16.33 7.60 6.68
CA HIS A 60 17.67 7.19 7.16
C HIS A 60 18.75 7.14 6.07
N ARG A 61 18.39 7.18 4.79
CA ARG A 61 19.33 7.04 3.65
C ARG A 61 19.24 8.20 2.67
N ALA A 62 18.64 9.32 3.10
CA ALA A 62 18.53 10.52 2.32
C ALA A 62 19.90 11.03 1.85
N ARG A 63 19.98 11.43 0.59
CA ARG A 63 21.21 11.89 -0.08
C ARG A 63 21.37 13.41 -0.02
N CYS A 64 20.33 14.15 0.38
CA CYS A 64 20.34 15.60 0.55
C CYS A 64 19.31 16.05 1.59
N ALA A 65 19.49 17.26 2.12
CA ALA A 65 18.60 17.82 3.15
C ALA A 65 17.13 17.95 2.70
N ALA A 66 16.90 18.24 1.42
CA ALA A 66 15.56 18.31 0.85
C ALA A 66 14.84 16.94 0.87
N GLU A 67 15.60 15.86 0.61
CA GLU A 67 15.10 14.49 0.67
C GLU A 67 14.73 14.10 2.12
N THR A 68 15.61 14.39 3.09
CA THR A 68 15.33 14.18 4.52
C THR A 68 14.07 14.92 4.96
N ALA A 69 13.99 16.22 4.65
CA ALA A 69 12.84 17.05 5.05
C ALA A 69 11.53 16.54 4.43
N LEU A 70 11.56 16.08 3.18
CA LEU A 70 10.38 15.50 2.52
C LEU A 70 9.99 14.15 3.15
N GLY A 71 10.96 13.28 3.45
CA GLY A 71 10.75 12.01 4.13
C GLY A 71 10.14 12.18 5.52
N ASP A 72 10.65 13.12 6.32
CA ASP A 72 10.12 13.41 7.65
C ASP A 72 8.68 13.95 7.59
N ARG A 73 8.37 14.79 6.59
CA ARG A 73 6.99 15.25 6.36
C ARG A 73 6.06 14.09 5.98
N ALA A 74 6.50 13.20 5.09
CA ALA A 74 5.74 12.03 4.69
C ALA A 74 5.46 11.10 5.88
N ALA A 75 6.48 10.79 6.69
CA ALA A 75 6.35 9.95 7.88
C ALA A 75 5.41 10.56 8.93
N ARG A 76 5.56 11.87 9.23
CA ARG A 76 4.65 12.57 10.15
C ARG A 76 3.21 12.57 9.64
N ARG A 77 3.02 12.80 8.34
CA ARG A 77 1.69 12.80 7.74
C ARG A 77 1.04 11.42 7.81
N LEU A 78 1.79 10.37 7.50
CA LEU A 78 1.32 8.99 7.66
C LEU A 78 0.89 8.69 9.10
N ALA A 79 1.70 9.07 10.08
CA ALA A 79 1.36 8.88 11.50
C ALA A 79 0.08 9.63 11.89
N GLN A 80 -0.10 10.87 11.40
CA GLN A 80 -1.31 11.65 11.61
C GLN A 80 -2.56 10.94 11.05
N LEU A 81 -2.51 10.46 9.81
CA LEU A 81 -3.63 9.79 9.16
C LEU A 81 -4.05 8.51 9.91
N ILE A 82 -3.06 7.73 10.35
CA ILE A 82 -3.31 6.52 11.15
C ILE A 82 -3.92 6.89 12.51
N GLY A 83 -3.41 7.95 13.15
CA GLY A 83 -3.91 8.43 14.44
C GLY A 83 -5.35 8.94 14.36
N GLU A 84 -5.67 9.74 13.35
CA GLU A 84 -7.01 10.30 13.10
C GLU A 84 -8.04 9.21 12.79
N ALA A 85 -7.65 8.19 12.02
CA ALA A 85 -8.52 7.06 11.70
C ALA A 85 -8.69 6.07 12.86
N GLY A 86 -7.75 6.01 13.80
CA GLY A 86 -7.72 5.07 14.91
C GLY A 86 -7.28 3.64 14.55
N ALA A 87 -7.27 3.28 13.26
CA ALA A 87 -6.77 2.00 12.76
C ALA A 87 -6.22 2.13 11.33
N LEU A 88 -5.36 1.19 10.96
CA LEU A 88 -4.83 1.02 9.62
C LEU A 88 -5.30 -0.33 9.05
N GLU A 89 -5.99 -0.26 7.93
CA GLU A 89 -6.42 -1.43 7.18
C GLU A 89 -5.37 -1.76 6.13
N LEU A 90 -4.84 -2.98 6.19
CA LEU A 90 -3.83 -3.50 5.27
C LEU A 90 -4.43 -4.62 4.43
N THR A 91 -4.26 -4.52 3.11
CA THR A 91 -4.45 -5.65 2.20
C THR A 91 -3.08 -6.19 1.82
N VAL A 92 -2.69 -7.30 2.45
CA VAL A 92 -1.33 -7.82 2.40
C VAL A 92 -1.18 -8.85 1.30
N ARG A 93 -0.20 -8.67 0.42
CA ARG A 93 0.11 -9.62 -0.66
C ARG A 93 0.70 -10.91 -0.09
N ALA A 94 0.44 -12.02 -0.77
CA ALA A 94 0.92 -13.35 -0.37
C ALA A 94 2.45 -13.45 -0.32
N ARG A 95 3.17 -12.73 -1.19
CA ARG A 95 4.64 -12.77 -1.24
C ARG A 95 5.27 -11.52 -0.61
N PRO A 96 6.21 -11.70 0.33
CA PRO A 96 7.02 -10.59 0.84
C PRO A 96 8.01 -10.10 -0.23
N ASP A 97 8.65 -8.97 0.04
CA ASP A 97 9.76 -8.50 -0.77
C ASP A 97 11.04 -9.32 -0.52
N ARG A 98 12.08 -9.05 -1.32
CA ARG A 98 13.40 -9.71 -1.21
C ARG A 98 14.12 -9.49 0.13
N TYR A 99 13.65 -8.56 0.94
CA TYR A 99 14.19 -8.22 2.25
C TYR A 99 13.32 -8.80 3.39
N GLY A 100 12.27 -9.56 3.07
CA GLY A 100 11.37 -10.17 4.04
C GLY A 100 10.25 -9.26 4.55
N ARG A 101 10.09 -8.05 4.00
CA ARG A 101 8.97 -7.15 4.37
C ARG A 101 7.69 -7.61 3.70
N ARG A 102 6.58 -7.57 4.44
CA ARG A 102 5.26 -7.85 3.86
C ARG A 102 4.85 -6.67 2.97
N LEU A 103 4.37 -6.95 1.77
CA LEU A 103 3.91 -5.92 0.84
C LEU A 103 2.41 -5.70 1.04
N ALA A 104 1.96 -4.48 1.30
CA ALA A 104 0.54 -4.23 1.55
C ALA A 104 0.05 -2.95 0.87
N ARG A 105 -1.25 -2.88 0.57
CA ARG A 105 -1.96 -1.62 0.34
C ARG A 105 -2.55 -1.15 1.66
N ALA A 106 -2.52 0.16 1.91
CA ALA A 106 -2.99 0.74 3.16
C ALA A 106 -4.17 1.71 2.96
N VAL A 107 -5.17 1.55 3.83
CA VAL A 107 -6.31 2.46 3.97
C VAL A 107 -6.44 2.85 5.43
N ALA A 108 -6.60 4.14 5.71
CA ALA A 108 -6.89 4.65 7.05
C ALA A 108 -8.29 5.28 7.01
N GLY A 109 -9.23 4.70 7.77
CA GLY A 109 -10.64 5.07 7.68
C GLY A 109 -11.18 4.83 6.27
N ASN A 110 -11.53 5.90 5.55
CA ASN A 110 -11.99 5.83 4.15
C ASN A 110 -11.00 6.44 3.15
N GLN A 111 -9.74 6.61 3.55
CA GLN A 111 -8.70 7.28 2.76
C GLN A 111 -7.60 6.30 2.35
N GLU A 112 -7.32 6.26 1.05
CA GLU A 112 -6.19 5.52 0.50
C GLU A 112 -4.90 6.32 0.75
N ILE A 113 -4.00 5.75 1.55
CA ILE A 113 -2.82 6.46 2.06
C ILE A 113 -1.90 6.92 0.93
N GLY A 114 -1.65 6.05 -0.06
CA GLY A 114 -0.75 6.35 -1.17
C GLY A 114 -1.27 7.48 -2.03
N ALA A 115 -2.55 7.43 -2.40
CA ALA A 115 -3.21 8.47 -3.17
C ALA A 115 -3.18 9.82 -2.46
N LEU A 116 -3.40 9.83 -1.14
CA LEU A 116 -3.38 11.06 -0.36
C LEU A 116 -1.97 11.66 -0.26
N LEU A 117 -0.95 10.84 0.05
CA LEU A 117 0.43 11.32 0.12
C LEU A 117 0.94 11.80 -1.25
N ILE A 118 0.51 11.18 -2.34
CA ILE A 118 0.83 11.65 -3.70
C ILE A 118 0.16 13.00 -3.97
N ALA A 119 -1.14 13.14 -3.64
CA ALA A 119 -1.88 14.39 -3.84
C ALA A 119 -1.29 15.56 -3.03
N GLU A 120 -0.74 15.27 -1.84
CA GLU A 120 -0.06 16.25 -1.00
C GLU A 120 1.41 16.52 -1.41
N GLY A 121 1.91 15.86 -2.47
CA GLY A 121 3.29 16.03 -2.95
C GLY A 121 4.36 15.42 -2.03
N LEU A 122 3.96 14.50 -1.14
CA LEU A 122 4.83 13.80 -0.19
C LEU A 122 5.33 12.45 -0.73
N ALA A 123 4.66 11.92 -1.74
CA ALA A 123 4.98 10.66 -2.38
C ALA A 123 4.91 10.75 -3.91
N ARG A 124 5.43 9.73 -4.60
CA ARG A 124 5.30 9.55 -6.06
C ARG A 124 4.64 8.19 -6.35
N PRO A 125 3.85 8.07 -7.44
CA PRO A 125 3.38 6.77 -7.90
C PRO A 125 4.55 5.82 -8.15
N TYR A 126 4.42 4.56 -7.70
CA TYR A 126 5.48 3.57 -7.85
C TYR A 126 4.91 2.16 -8.01
N ALA A 127 5.24 1.54 -9.14
CA ALA A 127 4.80 0.19 -9.51
C ALA A 127 5.87 -0.90 -9.25
N GLY A 128 6.99 -0.54 -8.63
CA GLY A 128 8.16 -1.42 -8.51
C GLY A 128 9.25 -1.09 -9.53
N GLY A 129 10.45 -1.65 -9.33
CA GLY A 129 11.61 -1.44 -10.20
C GLY A 129 12.70 -0.55 -9.59
N ALA A 130 13.31 0.30 -10.41
CA ALA A 130 14.31 1.26 -9.96
C ALA A 130 13.63 2.54 -9.46
N ARG A 131 14.03 3.00 -8.27
CA ARG A 131 13.52 4.26 -7.71
C ARG A 131 14.17 5.46 -8.36
N GLN A 132 13.38 6.50 -8.56
CA GLN A 132 13.88 7.80 -9.01
C GLN A 132 14.54 8.53 -7.84
N PRO A 133 15.61 9.31 -8.07
CA PRO A 133 16.21 10.11 -7.03
C PRO A 133 15.23 11.18 -6.53
N TRP A 134 15.32 11.49 -5.24
CA TRP A 134 14.57 12.57 -4.59
C TRP A 134 15.34 13.88 -4.54
N CYS A 135 16.66 13.82 -4.56
CA CYS A 135 17.51 14.98 -4.78
C CYS A 135 17.47 15.38 -6.26
N GLY A 136 17.27 16.67 -6.52
CA GLY A 136 17.48 17.21 -7.87
C GLY A 136 18.94 17.01 -8.27
N SER A 137 19.19 16.64 -9.52
CA SER A 137 20.49 16.88 -10.14
C SER A 137 20.73 18.38 -10.02
N GLY A 138 21.65 18.80 -9.15
CA GLY A 138 21.95 20.21 -8.97
C GLY A 138 22.45 20.82 -10.27
N THR A 139 21.57 21.45 -11.05
CA THR A 139 21.96 22.58 -11.88
C THR A 139 21.91 23.81 -10.98
N GLY A 140 22.93 23.92 -10.12
CA GLY A 140 23.35 25.22 -9.61
C GLY A 140 24.01 25.95 -10.77
N GLY A 141 23.21 26.74 -11.49
CA GLY A 141 23.68 27.61 -12.57
C GLY A 141 23.00 28.96 -12.43
N SER A 142 23.70 29.91 -11.81
CA SER A 142 23.47 31.35 -11.92
C SER A 142 24.83 32.01 -12.02
#